data_AF-A0A9X1G7Z9-F1
#
_entry.id   AF-A0A9X1G7Z9-F1
#
_cell.length_a   1.000
_cell.length_b   1.000
_cell.length_c   1.000
_cell.angle_alpha   90.00
_cell.angle_beta   90.00
_cell.angle_gamma   90.00
#
_symmetry.space_group_name_H-M   'P 1'
#
loop_
_entity.id
_entity.type
_entity.pdbx_description
1 polymer ?
#
loop_
_entity_poly.entity_id
_entity_poly.type
_entity_poly.pdbx_seq_one_letter_code
_entity_poly.pdbx_strand_id
1 'polypeptide(L)'
;MVLNYSIMKVALILCAGDMSSGFIPLKPVLDNREQLIEERLDFYLRNVPEKYTLWNEQLSQHISDPSIRESILCDIAFLVNADMISGAIPLNPVLLERDALIHQYFDSYLHIITEKSSGINLSQNRISMSNTVEQIVLSIKKTVTKKKRKGIRSRRR
;
A
#
# COMPACT_ATOMS: atom_id res chain seq x y z
N MET A 1 -13.09 -10.06 20.21
CA MET A 1 -12.05 -10.38 19.20
C MET A 1 -11.08 -9.21 19.18
N VAL A 2 -9.81 -9.39 19.55
CA VAL A 2 -8.81 -8.33 19.38
C VAL A 2 -8.45 -8.33 17.89
N LEU A 3 -8.89 -7.33 17.13
CA LEU A 3 -8.48 -7.21 15.73
C LEU A 3 -6.98 -6.93 15.67
N ASN A 4 -6.24 -7.76 14.94
CA ASN A 4 -4.86 -7.45 14.59
C ASN A 4 -4.85 -6.20 13.69
N TYR A 5 -4.17 -5.15 14.15
CA TYR A 5 -4.13 -3.86 13.44
C TYR A 5 -3.60 -3.99 12.00
N SER A 6 -2.61 -4.86 11.78
CA SER A 6 -1.98 -5.05 10.47
C SER A 6 -2.91 -5.76 9.49
N ILE A 7 -3.69 -6.74 9.97
CA ILE A 7 -4.77 -7.38 9.18
C ILE A 7 -5.84 -6.35 8.80
N MET A 8 -6.27 -5.53 9.77
CA MET A 8 -7.25 -4.47 9.53
C MET A 8 -6.73 -3.46 8.50
N LYS A 9 -5.45 -3.09 8.57
CA LYS A 9 -4.82 -2.16 7.64
C LYS A 9 -4.78 -2.72 6.21
N VAL A 10 -4.44 -4.01 6.03
CA VAL A 10 -4.50 -4.67 4.71
C VAL A 10 -5.93 -4.64 4.17
N ALA A 11 -6.93 -5.02 4.97
CA ALA A 11 -8.34 -4.99 4.56
C ALA A 11 -8.79 -3.58 4.12
N LEU A 12 -8.41 -2.55 4.87
CA LEU A 12 -8.69 -1.16 4.52
C LEU A 12 -8.04 -0.73 3.19
N ILE A 13 -6.78 -1.12 2.96
CA ILE A 13 -6.07 -0.79 1.71
C ILE A 13 -6.75 -1.45 0.51
N LEU A 14 -7.16 -2.71 0.61
CA LEU A 14 -7.84 -3.41 -0.48
C LEU A 14 -9.24 -2.85 -0.75
N CYS A 15 -10.00 -2.53 0.31
CA CYS A 15 -11.30 -1.85 0.17
C CYS A 15 -11.15 -0.48 -0.51
N ALA A 16 -10.13 0.29 -0.14
CA ALA A 16 -9.82 1.55 -0.81
C ALA A 16 -9.47 1.35 -2.31
N GLY A 17 -8.85 0.22 -2.66
CA GLY A 17 -8.61 -0.17 -4.05
C GLY A 17 -9.89 -0.42 -4.82
N ASP A 18 -10.86 -1.12 -4.22
CA ASP A 18 -12.17 -1.36 -4.85
C ASP A 18 -13.00 -0.09 -5.03
N MET A 19 -12.89 0.85 -4.08
CA MET A 19 -13.46 2.19 -4.25
C MET A 19 -12.81 2.95 -5.39
N SER A 20 -11.48 2.88 -5.50
CA SER A 20 -10.70 3.69 -6.44
C SER A 20 -10.73 3.13 -7.86
N SER A 21 -10.83 1.81 -8.02
CA SER A 21 -10.97 1.18 -9.33
C SER A 21 -12.39 1.26 -9.89
N GLY A 22 -13.37 1.67 -9.07
CA GLY A 22 -14.78 1.72 -9.46
C GLY A 22 -15.54 0.41 -9.28
N PHE A 23 -14.99 -0.57 -8.54
CA PHE A 23 -15.72 -1.78 -8.16
C PHE A 23 -16.86 -1.43 -7.20
N ILE A 24 -16.58 -0.54 -6.24
CA ILE A 24 -17.61 0.21 -5.53
C ILE A 24 -17.86 1.50 -6.31
N PRO A 25 -19.04 1.69 -6.93
CA PRO A 25 -19.31 2.88 -7.73
C PRO A 25 -19.22 4.17 -6.91
N LEU A 26 -18.78 5.25 -7.53
CA LEU A 26 -18.78 6.58 -6.90
C LEU A 26 -20.20 7.07 -6.61
N LYS A 27 -21.15 6.73 -7.48
CA LYS A 27 -22.57 7.08 -7.38
C LYS A 27 -23.40 5.83 -7.70
N PRO A 28 -23.60 4.91 -6.75
CA PRO A 28 -24.44 3.74 -6.98
C PRO A 28 -25.90 4.18 -7.23
N VAL A 29 -26.62 3.40 -8.04
CA VAL A 29 -27.99 3.72 -8.45
C VAL A 29 -28.95 3.84 -7.27
N LEU A 30 -28.71 3.04 -6.22
CA LEU A 30 -29.55 2.99 -5.02
C LEU A 30 -29.07 3.92 -3.90
N ASP A 31 -28.08 4.77 -4.17
CA ASP A 31 -27.43 5.67 -3.18
C ASP A 31 -26.91 4.95 -1.92
N ASN A 32 -26.64 3.64 -2.04
CA ASN A 32 -26.25 2.75 -0.94
C ASN A 32 -24.72 2.58 -0.83
N ARG A 33 -23.95 3.64 -1.12
CA ARG A 33 -22.49 3.53 -1.24
C ARG A 33 -21.82 3.13 0.07
N GLU A 34 -22.29 3.66 1.20
CA GLU A 34 -21.77 3.34 2.52
C GLU A 34 -21.96 1.85 2.85
N GLN A 35 -23.16 1.31 2.57
CA GLN A 35 -23.45 -0.11 2.74
C GLN A 35 -22.52 -0.99 1.88
N LEU A 36 -22.27 -0.63 0.62
CA LEU A 36 -21.33 -1.36 -0.25
C LEU A 36 -19.89 -1.36 0.31
N ILE A 37 -19.48 -0.26 0.95
CA ILE A 37 -18.16 -0.17 1.61
C ILE A 37 -18.12 -1.06 2.85
N GLU A 38 -19.18 -1.05 3.67
CA GLU A 38 -19.29 -1.90 4.86
C GLU A 38 -19.25 -3.38 4.48
N GLU A 39 -20.10 -3.81 3.54
CA GLU A 39 -20.15 -5.20 3.06
C GLU A 39 -18.79 -5.66 2.51
N ARG A 40 -18.11 -4.76 1.77
CA ARG A 40 -16.80 -5.08 1.20
C ARG A 40 -15.70 -5.12 2.26
N LEU A 41 -15.75 -4.24 3.24
CA LEU A 41 -14.80 -4.26 4.35
C LEU A 41 -15.00 -5.53 5.21
N ASP A 42 -16.25 -5.92 5.48
CA ASP A 42 -16.60 -7.16 6.18
C ASP A 42 -16.16 -8.40 5.41
N PHE A 43 -16.23 -8.37 4.08
CA PHE A 43 -15.65 -9.41 3.25
C PHE A 43 -14.13 -9.54 3.50
N TYR A 44 -13.37 -8.44 3.41
CA TYR A 44 -11.93 -8.51 3.62
C TYR A 44 -11.55 -8.89 5.06
N LEU A 45 -12.25 -8.35 6.07
CA LEU A 45 -11.98 -8.67 7.47
C LEU A 45 -12.23 -10.15 7.79
N ARG A 46 -13.10 -10.84 7.05
CA ARG A 46 -13.32 -12.29 7.16
C ARG A 46 -12.28 -13.12 6.43
N ASN A 47 -11.84 -12.70 5.24
CA ASN A 47 -11.01 -13.52 4.36
C ASN A 47 -9.49 -13.25 4.47
N VAL A 48 -9.10 -12.00 4.73
CA VAL A 48 -7.69 -11.62 4.87
C VAL A 48 -6.99 -12.35 6.03
N PRO A 49 -7.58 -12.60 7.22
CA PRO A 49 -6.84 -13.22 8.33
C PRO A 49 -6.19 -14.57 8.00
N GLU A 50 -6.89 -15.43 7.26
CA GLU A 50 -6.38 -16.73 6.85
C GLU A 50 -5.18 -16.57 5.92
N LYS A 51 -5.33 -15.78 4.85
CA LYS A 51 -4.26 -15.49 3.89
C LYS A 51 -3.07 -14.78 4.52
N TYR A 52 -3.35 -13.82 5.41
CA TYR A 52 -2.32 -13.07 6.13
C TYR A 52 -1.43 -13.97 6.96
N THR A 53 -2.01 -14.99 7.62
CA THR A 53 -1.25 -15.96 8.40
C THR A 53 -0.26 -16.72 7.51
N LEU A 54 -0.73 -17.20 6.35
CA LEU A 54 0.12 -17.89 5.36
C LEU A 54 1.23 -16.99 4.81
N TRP A 55 0.92 -15.75 4.43
CA TRP A 55 1.91 -14.81 3.92
C TRP A 55 2.96 -14.45 4.97
N ASN A 56 2.54 -14.25 6.23
CA ASN A 56 3.45 -13.98 7.32
C ASN A 56 4.36 -15.18 7.65
N GLU A 57 3.83 -16.41 7.57
CA GLU A 57 4.63 -17.63 7.70
C GLU A 57 5.67 -17.75 6.59
N GLN A 58 5.29 -17.49 5.33
CA GLN A 58 6.22 -17.47 4.20
C GLN A 58 7.33 -16.41 4.40
N LEU A 59 6.97 -15.18 4.78
CA LEU A 59 7.96 -14.14 5.08
C LEU A 59 8.86 -14.49 6.26
N SER A 60 8.38 -15.25 7.25
CA SER A 60 9.16 -15.62 8.44
C SER A 60 10.39 -16.47 8.11
N GLN A 61 10.39 -17.15 6.96
CA GLN A 61 11.53 -17.92 6.46
C GLN A 61 12.68 -17.03 5.98
N HIS A 62 12.39 -15.77 5.64
CA HIS A 62 13.36 -14.81 5.09
C HIS A 62 13.62 -13.64 6.04
N ILE A 63 12.65 -13.27 6.89
CA ILE A 63 12.67 -12.07 7.73
C ILE A 63 12.23 -12.44 9.15
N SER A 64 13.16 -12.34 10.10
CA SER A 64 12.90 -12.74 11.49
C SER A 64 12.04 -11.73 12.27
N ASP A 65 12.18 -10.43 11.98
CA ASP A 65 11.48 -9.35 12.70
C ASP A 65 9.99 -9.28 12.32
N PRO A 66 9.06 -9.54 13.26
CA PRO A 66 7.63 -9.48 12.99
C PRO A 66 7.16 -8.11 12.49
N SER A 67 7.68 -7.02 13.05
CA SER A 67 7.25 -5.67 12.70
C SER A 67 7.59 -5.31 11.25
N ILE A 68 8.74 -5.79 10.76
CA ILE A 68 9.15 -5.64 9.36
C ILE A 68 8.25 -6.47 8.45
N ARG A 69 7.93 -7.72 8.83
CA ARG A 69 7.01 -8.56 8.06
C ARG A 69 5.63 -7.91 7.92
N GLU A 70 5.08 -7.41 9.02
CA GLU A 70 3.78 -6.72 9.01
C GLU A 70 3.80 -5.48 8.10
N SER A 71 4.88 -4.70 8.12
CA SER A 71 5.05 -3.56 7.21
C SER A 71 5.07 -4.01 5.75
N ILE A 72 5.85 -5.05 5.43
CA ILE A 72 5.96 -5.57 4.05
C ILE A 72 4.61 -6.06 3.54
N LEU A 73 3.82 -6.75 4.36
CA LEU A 73 2.48 -7.20 3.96
C LEU A 73 1.54 -6.01 3.68
N CYS A 74 1.65 -4.93 4.45
CA CYS A 74 0.91 -3.70 4.15
C CYS A 74 1.39 -3.05 2.84
N ASP A 75 2.70 -3.04 2.58
CA ASP A 75 3.29 -2.47 1.37
C ASP A 75 2.93 -3.27 0.11
N ILE A 76 2.84 -4.61 0.22
CA ILE A 76 2.31 -5.46 -0.85
C ILE A 76 0.84 -5.11 -1.13
N ALA A 77 0.02 -4.90 -0.09
CA ALA A 77 -1.38 -4.50 -0.29
C ALA A 77 -1.49 -3.18 -1.07
N PHE A 78 -0.54 -2.24 -0.89
CA PHE A 78 -0.48 -1.02 -1.71
C PHE A 78 -0.16 -1.29 -3.18
N LEU A 79 0.74 -2.23 -3.48
CA LEU A 79 1.03 -2.63 -4.87
C LEU A 79 -0.18 -3.28 -5.53
N VAL A 80 -0.86 -4.18 -4.82
CA VAL A 80 -2.10 -4.81 -5.30
C VAL A 80 -3.19 -3.76 -5.55
N ASN A 81 -3.34 -2.79 -4.65
CA ASN A 81 -4.26 -1.67 -4.85
C ASN A 81 -3.91 -0.86 -6.12
N ALA A 82 -2.62 -0.59 -6.37
CA ALA A 82 -2.19 0.07 -7.60
C ALA A 82 -2.61 -0.71 -8.86
N ASP A 83 -2.55 -2.05 -8.83
CA ASP A 83 -3.01 -2.91 -9.93
C ASP A 83 -4.52 -2.95 -10.09
N MET A 84 -5.27 -2.84 -9.00
CA MET A 84 -6.72 -2.66 -9.05
C MET A 84 -7.09 -1.34 -9.74
N ILE A 85 -6.39 -0.26 -9.40
CA ILE A 85 -6.63 1.08 -9.97
C ILE A 85 -6.19 1.15 -11.44
N SER A 86 -5.05 0.56 -11.79
CA SER A 86 -4.52 0.57 -13.15
C SER A 86 -5.33 -0.30 -14.12
N GLY A 87 -6.17 -1.21 -13.59
CA GLY A 87 -6.96 -2.16 -14.35
C GLY A 87 -6.22 -3.47 -14.66
N ALA A 88 -5.00 -3.67 -14.15
CA ALA A 88 -4.29 -4.96 -14.21
C ALA A 88 -5.07 -6.06 -13.48
N ILE A 89 -5.75 -5.70 -12.37
CA ILE A 89 -6.83 -6.49 -11.78
C ILE A 89 -8.16 -5.88 -12.27
N PRO A 90 -8.78 -6.44 -13.33
CA PRO A 90 -9.97 -5.86 -13.95
C PRO A 90 -11.17 -5.89 -13.02
N LEU A 91 -12.15 -5.01 -13.29
CA LEU A 91 -13.43 -4.95 -12.55
C LEU A 91 -14.24 -6.23 -12.73
N ASN A 92 -14.36 -6.68 -13.99
CA ASN A 92 -15.09 -7.87 -14.39
C ASN A 92 -14.12 -8.82 -15.12
N PRO A 93 -13.25 -9.53 -14.38
CA PRO A 93 -12.38 -10.55 -14.96
C PRO A 93 -13.20 -11.64 -15.64
N VAL A 94 -12.73 -12.11 -16.81
CA VAL A 94 -13.45 -13.08 -17.64
C VAL A 94 -13.28 -14.52 -17.14
N LEU A 95 -12.10 -14.85 -16.59
CA LEU A 95 -11.68 -16.22 -16.32
C LEU A 95 -11.63 -16.60 -14.83
N LEU A 96 -11.48 -15.62 -13.95
CA LEU A 96 -11.25 -15.80 -12.51
C LEU A 96 -12.10 -14.79 -11.76
N GLU A 97 -12.53 -15.11 -10.54
CA GLU A 97 -13.13 -14.10 -9.66
C GLU A 97 -12.10 -13.04 -9.28
N ARG A 98 -12.52 -11.78 -9.22
CA ARG A 98 -11.66 -10.65 -8.87
C ARG A 98 -10.94 -10.86 -7.54
N ASP A 99 -11.62 -11.45 -6.56
CA ASP A 99 -11.08 -11.72 -5.22
C ASP A 99 -9.96 -12.76 -5.25
N ALA A 100 -10.09 -13.79 -6.09
CA ALA A 100 -9.02 -14.75 -6.31
C ALA A 100 -7.82 -14.09 -6.99
N LEU A 101 -8.07 -13.19 -7.96
CA LEU A 101 -7.01 -12.47 -8.66
C LEU A 101 -6.24 -11.52 -7.72
N ILE A 102 -6.93 -10.83 -6.81
CA ILE A 102 -6.31 -10.00 -5.77
C ILE A 102 -5.33 -10.83 -4.94
N HIS A 103 -5.72 -12.02 -4.49
CA HIS A 103 -4.83 -12.92 -3.76
C HIS A 103 -3.64 -13.40 -4.62
N GLN A 104 -3.86 -13.74 -5.89
CA GLN A 104 -2.78 -14.15 -6.79
C GLN A 104 -1.74 -13.05 -7.02
N TYR A 105 -2.17 -11.80 -7.17
CA TYR A 105 -1.25 -10.67 -7.28
C TYR A 105 -0.49 -10.46 -5.97
N PHE A 106 -1.15 -10.61 -4.83
CA PHE A 106 -0.49 -10.56 -3.52
C PHE A 106 0.60 -11.64 -3.40
N ASP A 107 0.27 -12.89 -3.74
CA ASP A 107 1.21 -14.02 -3.76
C ASP A 107 2.39 -13.74 -4.70
N SER A 108 2.12 -13.15 -5.87
CA SER A 108 3.14 -12.79 -6.86
C SER A 108 4.11 -11.73 -6.32
N TYR A 109 3.61 -10.67 -5.71
CA TYR A 109 4.45 -9.64 -5.11
C TYR A 109 5.25 -10.15 -3.91
N LEU A 110 4.64 -11.01 -3.10
CA LEU A 110 5.34 -11.68 -2.02
C LEU A 110 6.51 -12.51 -2.54
N HIS A 111 6.29 -13.31 -3.59
CA HIS A 111 7.34 -14.09 -4.24
C HIS A 111 8.46 -13.21 -4.81
N ILE A 112 8.11 -12.10 -5.50
CA ILE A 112 9.10 -11.14 -6.01
C ILE A 112 9.97 -10.60 -4.86
N ILE A 113 9.38 -10.24 -3.73
CA ILE A 113 10.11 -9.70 -2.57
C ILE A 113 11.01 -10.77 -1.92
N THR A 114 10.52 -12.01 -1.76
CA THR A 114 11.32 -13.09 -1.16
C THR A 114 12.48 -13.53 -2.06
N GLU A 115 12.28 -13.61 -3.37
CA GLU A 115 13.37 -13.89 -4.31
C GLU A 115 14.44 -12.79 -4.32
N LYS A 116 14.02 -11.51 -4.34
CA LYS A 116 14.97 -10.38 -4.33
C LYS A 116 15.72 -10.25 -3.00
N SER A 117 15.07 -10.59 -1.89
CA SER A 117 15.69 -10.56 -0.55
C SER A 117 16.66 -11.71 -0.30
N SER A 118 16.52 -12.84 -1.02
CA SER A 118 17.46 -13.97 -0.95
C SER A 118 18.90 -13.60 -1.38
N GLY A 119 19.10 -12.46 -2.06
CA GLY A 119 20.41 -11.90 -2.39
C GLY A 119 20.84 -10.71 -1.52
N ILE A 120 19.99 -10.24 -0.58
CA ILE A 120 20.23 -9.03 0.22
C ILE A 120 20.25 -9.43 1.70
N ASN A 121 21.44 -9.46 2.32
CA ASN A 121 21.57 -9.58 3.77
C ASN A 121 20.97 -8.34 4.45
N LEU A 122 19.67 -8.38 4.74
CA LEU A 122 18.93 -7.33 5.46
C LEU A 122 19.34 -7.18 6.94
N SER A 123 20.24 -8.02 7.43
CA SER A 123 20.67 -8.07 8.83
C SER A 123 21.62 -6.93 9.26
N GLN A 124 22.04 -6.02 8.38
CA GLN A 124 23.08 -5.03 8.74
C GLN A 124 22.74 -3.54 8.59
N ASN A 125 21.59 -3.16 8.04
CA ASN A 125 21.25 -1.73 7.92
C ASN A 125 20.24 -1.27 8.98
N ARG A 126 20.65 -1.30 10.26
CA ARG A 126 20.11 -0.36 11.25
C ARG A 126 20.68 1.03 10.99
N ILE A 127 20.35 1.64 9.86
CA ILE A 127 20.51 3.09 9.72
C ILE A 127 19.33 3.69 10.46
N SER A 128 19.58 4.19 11.66
CA SER A 128 18.61 4.96 12.45
C SER A 128 17.95 6.01 11.57
N MET A 129 16.66 5.83 11.26
CA MET A 129 15.86 6.75 10.44
C MET A 129 15.87 8.19 10.97
N SER A 130 16.18 8.38 12.26
CA SER A 130 16.34 9.69 12.90
C SER A 130 17.38 10.57 12.18
N ASN A 131 18.53 9.99 11.80
CA ASN A 131 19.63 10.79 11.25
C ASN A 131 19.38 11.16 9.78
N THR A 132 18.68 10.32 9.02
CA THR A 132 18.47 10.53 7.58
C THR A 132 17.45 11.64 7.33
N VAL A 133 16.37 11.71 8.11
CA VAL A 133 15.37 12.79 7.98
C VAL A 133 15.96 14.14 8.39
N GLU A 134 16.76 14.21 9.46
CA GLU A 134 17.43 15.45 9.87
C GLU A 134 18.43 15.93 8.81
N GLN A 135 19.21 15.02 8.21
CA GLN A 135 20.14 15.36 7.13
C GLN A 135 19.42 15.88 5.88
N ILE A 136 18.27 15.30 5.51
CA ILE A 136 17.44 15.77 4.40
C ILE A 136 16.84 17.16 4.69
N VAL A 137 16.30 17.38 5.90
CA VAL A 137 15.76 18.68 6.31
C VAL A 137 16.85 19.76 6.35
N LEU A 138 18.06 19.42 6.81
CA LEU A 138 19.21 20.34 6.85
C LEU A 138 19.72 20.68 5.44
N SER A 139 19.72 19.73 4.51
CA SER A 139 20.14 19.97 3.13
C SER A 139 19.10 20.76 2.32
N ILE A 140 17.80 20.58 2.57
CA ILE A 140 16.74 21.42 2.00
C ILE A 140 16.82 22.86 2.54
N LYS A 141 17.11 23.06 3.83
CA LYS A 141 17.30 24.41 4.41
C LYS A 141 18.52 25.15 3.84
N LYS A 142 19.57 24.43 3.42
CA LYS A 142 20.76 25.03 2.77
C LYS A 142 20.52 25.43 1.32
N THR A 143 19.67 24.72 0.58
CA THR A 143 19.40 25.03 -0.85
C THR A 143 18.36 26.13 -1.04
N VAL A 144 17.47 26.36 -0.08
CA VAL A 144 16.49 27.47 -0.12
C VAL A 144 17.11 28.77 0.42
N THR A 145 18.19 29.24 -0.19
CA THR A 145 18.56 30.66 -0.07
C THR A 145 17.59 31.47 -0.94
N LYS A 146 16.78 32.30 -0.28
CA LYS A 146 15.75 33.15 -0.89
C LYS A 146 16.31 33.93 -2.10
N LYS A 147 16.00 33.50 -3.32
CA LYS A 147 16.13 34.36 -4.51
C LYS A 147 15.22 35.57 -4.31
N LYS A 148 15.78 36.73 -3.97
CA LYS A 148 15.08 38.02 -4.00
C LYS A 148 14.51 38.21 -5.40
N ARG A 149 13.18 38.19 -5.55
CA ARG A 149 12.50 38.59 -6.79
C ARG A 149 12.92 40.03 -7.09
N LYS A 150 13.64 40.26 -8.19
CA LYS A 150 13.88 41.62 -8.71
C LYS A 150 12.53 42.18 -9.14
N GLY A 151 12.06 43.22 -8.46
CA GLY A 151 10.84 43.92 -8.83
C GLY A 151 10.95 44.49 -10.24
N ILE A 152 9.94 44.24 -11.05
CA ILE A 152 9.77 44.85 -12.36
C ILE A 152 9.50 46.34 -12.12
N ARG A 153 10.43 47.22 -12.53
CA ARG A 153 10.16 48.67 -12.57
C ARG A 153 9.20 48.93 -13.72
N SER A 154 7.96 49.25 -13.39
CA SER A 154 6.98 49.85 -14.29
C SER A 154 7.56 51.15 -14.86
N ARG A 155 7.81 51.16 -16.17
CA ARG A 155 8.20 52.38 -16.91
C ARG A 155 6.90 53.10 -17.26
N ARG A 156 6.57 54.16 -16.51
CA ARG A 156 5.51 55.11 -16.89
C ARG A 156 6.14 56.26 -17.68
N ARG A 157 5.62 56.44 -18.89
CA ARG A 157 5.77 57.54 -19.87
C ARG A 157 7.19 57.80 -20.38
#